data_AF-A0A955CKV6-F1
#
_entry.id   AF-A0A955CKV6-F1
#
_cell.length_a   1.000
_cell.length_b   1.000
_cell.length_c   1.000
_cell.angle_alpha   90.00
_cell.angle_beta   90.00
_cell.angle_gamma   90.00
#
_symmetry.space_group_name_H-M   'P 1'
#
loop_
_entity.id
_entity.type
_entity.pdbx_description
1 polymer ?
#
loop_
_entity_poly.entity_id
_entity_poly.type
_entity_poly.pdbx_seq_one_letter_code
_entity_poly.pdbx_strand_id
1 'polypeptide(L)'
;MSSGMRSLSPRRNSTSATTVAELVHEQLGHFGLTAQSEFGQTLGRIAGRLYDNQVDTEHNARLRDELMSLGRPAPLFTIDFEPAGLSRATFQRFFDCLAPTFDHMNIQR
;
A
#
# COMPACT_ATOMS: atom_id res chain seq x y z
N MET A 1 -15.02 4.33 -5.96
CA MET A 1 -13.88 3.52 -5.46
C MET A 1 -13.91 2.11 -6.05
N SER A 2 -12.77 1.56 -6.47
CA SER A 2 -12.70 0.16 -6.94
C SER A 2 -12.81 -0.82 -5.76
N SER A 3 -13.24 -2.06 -6.05
CA SER A 3 -13.28 -3.15 -5.06
C SER A 3 -11.91 -3.40 -4.43
N GLY A 4 -10.84 -3.29 -5.24
CA GLY A 4 -9.46 -3.46 -4.83
C GLY A 4 -8.96 -2.49 -3.78
N MET A 5 -9.26 -1.20 -3.95
CA MET A 5 -8.86 -0.19 -2.98
C MET A 5 -9.52 -0.39 -1.61
N ARG A 6 -10.77 -0.87 -1.60
CA ARG A 6 -11.50 -1.17 -0.36
C ARG A 6 -10.90 -2.41 0.33
N SER A 7 -10.45 -3.41 -0.43
CA SER A 7 -9.85 -4.64 0.08
C SER A 7 -8.61 -4.38 0.96
N LEU A 8 -7.75 -3.45 0.54
CA LEU A 8 -6.51 -3.10 1.26
C LEU A 8 -6.69 -2.17 2.45
N SER A 9 -7.90 -1.62 2.65
CA SER A 9 -8.14 -0.70 3.77
C SER A 9 -8.17 -1.45 5.11
N PRO A 10 -7.45 -0.97 6.15
CA PRO A 10 -7.68 -1.40 7.53
C PRO A 10 -9.15 -1.27 7.96
N ARG A 11 -9.89 -0.35 7.35
CA ARG A 11 -11.33 -0.14 7.53
C ARG A 11 -12.19 -0.72 6.40
N ARG A 12 -11.75 -1.79 5.72
CA ARG A 12 -12.45 -2.40 4.57
C ARG A 12 -13.96 -2.62 4.74
N ASN A 13 -14.40 -2.95 5.96
CA ASN A 13 -15.80 -3.26 6.28
C ASN A 13 -16.59 -2.05 6.83
N SER A 14 -15.92 -0.95 7.15
CA SER A 14 -16.55 0.21 7.84
C SER A 14 -16.21 1.55 7.19
N THR A 15 -15.51 1.55 6.07
CA THR A 15 -15.15 2.76 5.34
C THR A 15 -16.34 3.35 4.59
N SER A 16 -16.51 4.66 4.74
CA SER A 16 -17.48 5.46 3.98
C SER A 16 -16.83 6.20 2.81
N ALA A 17 -15.51 6.09 2.65
CA ALA A 17 -14.79 6.72 1.56
C ALA A 17 -15.25 6.24 0.18
N THR A 18 -15.35 7.18 -0.74
CA THR A 18 -15.75 6.96 -2.14
C THR A 18 -14.60 7.24 -3.12
N THR A 19 -13.58 7.97 -2.66
CA THR A 19 -12.35 8.33 -3.39
C THR A 19 -11.07 7.90 -2.66
N VAL A 20 -9.93 7.82 -3.37
CA VAL A 20 -8.61 7.52 -2.78
C VAL A 20 -8.27 8.55 -1.69
N ALA A 21 -8.50 9.83 -1.99
CA ALA A 21 -8.18 10.92 -1.08
C ALA A 21 -9.00 10.84 0.21
N GLU A 22 -10.30 10.56 0.11
CA GLU A 22 -11.17 10.33 1.26
C GLU A 22 -10.70 9.12 2.08
N LEU A 23 -10.32 8.03 1.42
CA LEU A 23 -9.86 6.82 2.10
C LEU A 23 -8.56 7.12 2.88
N VAL A 24 -7.59 7.76 2.25
CA VAL A 24 -6.33 8.16 2.90
C VAL A 24 -6.61 9.06 4.10
N HIS A 25 -7.48 10.05 3.95
CA HIS A 25 -7.83 10.95 5.06
C HIS A 25 -8.49 10.19 6.23
N GLU A 26 -9.41 9.28 5.92
CA GLU A 26 -10.06 8.39 6.89
C GLU A 26 -9.04 7.51 7.62
N GLN A 27 -8.05 6.94 6.90
CA GLN A 27 -7.01 6.12 7.50
C GLN A 27 -6.06 6.93 8.39
N LEU A 28 -5.64 8.13 7.96
CA LEU A 28 -4.82 9.01 8.79
C LEU A 28 -5.55 9.34 10.10
N GLY A 29 -6.83 9.70 10.04
CA GLY A 29 -7.64 9.97 11.22
C GLY A 29 -7.81 8.73 12.11
N HIS A 30 -7.99 7.55 11.53
CA HIS A 30 -8.12 6.29 12.29
C HIS A 30 -6.90 5.99 13.16
N PHE A 31 -5.69 6.29 12.67
CA PHE A 31 -4.44 6.10 13.41
C PHE A 31 -4.01 7.33 14.23
N GLY A 32 -4.87 8.35 14.36
CA GLY A 32 -4.58 9.55 15.15
C GLY A 32 -3.56 10.51 14.51
N LEU A 33 -3.38 10.45 13.19
CA LEU A 33 -2.47 11.34 12.46
C LEU A 33 -3.19 12.57 11.92
N THR A 34 -2.60 13.75 12.14
CA THR A 34 -3.12 15.01 11.57
C THR A 34 -2.77 15.10 10.09
N ALA A 35 -3.78 15.02 9.21
CA ALA A 35 -3.58 15.04 7.77
C ALA A 35 -2.90 16.31 7.24
N GLN A 36 -3.07 17.44 7.93
CA GLN A 36 -2.47 18.73 7.55
C GLN A 36 -1.02 18.88 8.03
N SER A 37 -0.53 18.02 8.91
CA SER A 37 0.88 18.03 9.33
C SER A 37 1.79 17.63 8.15
N GLU A 38 3.03 18.11 8.14
CA GLU A 38 4.01 17.73 7.10
C GLU A 38 4.17 16.21 6.97
N PHE A 39 4.23 15.52 8.12
CA PHE A 39 4.28 14.07 8.19
C PHE A 39 3.00 13.43 7.62
N GLY A 40 1.81 13.90 8.04
CA GLY A 40 0.53 13.39 7.57
C GLY A 40 0.31 13.58 6.08
N GLN A 41 0.72 14.72 5.52
CA GLN A 41 0.67 14.97 4.08
C GLN A 41 1.62 14.03 3.33
N THR A 42 2.83 13.83 3.84
CA THR A 42 3.82 12.94 3.21
C THR A 42 3.36 11.49 3.23
N LEU A 43 2.91 11.00 4.39
CA LEU A 43 2.37 9.66 4.53
C LEU A 43 1.12 9.47 3.67
N GLY A 44 0.24 10.47 3.61
CA GLY A 44 -0.95 10.44 2.78
C GLY A 44 -0.66 10.30 1.29
N ARG A 45 0.36 11.02 0.78
CA ARG A 45 0.81 10.86 -0.62
C ARG A 45 1.34 9.45 -0.90
N ILE A 46 2.09 8.87 0.03
CA ILE A 46 2.62 7.51 -0.12
C ILE A 46 1.47 6.50 -0.13
N ALA A 47 0.55 6.58 0.83
CA ALA A 47 -0.61 5.70 0.92
C ALA A 47 -1.51 5.80 -0.32
N GLY A 48 -1.76 7.01 -0.83
CA GLY A 48 -2.52 7.22 -2.06
C GLY A 48 -1.92 6.47 -3.26
N ARG A 49 -0.60 6.59 -3.46
CA ARG A 49 0.11 5.87 -4.53
C ARG A 49 0.01 4.35 -4.38
N LEU A 50 0.05 3.83 -3.15
CA LEU A 50 -0.11 2.39 -2.93
C LEU A 50 -1.53 1.91 -3.29
N TYR A 51 -2.56 2.70 -2.98
CA TYR A 51 -3.93 2.39 -3.39
C TYR A 51 -4.11 2.46 -4.91
N ASP A 52 -3.51 3.45 -5.58
CA ASP A 52 -3.57 3.56 -7.05
C ASP A 52 -2.85 2.37 -7.71
N ASN A 53 -1.66 2.02 -7.23
CA ASN A 53 -0.90 0.86 -7.74
C ASN A 53 -1.66 -0.46 -7.61
N GLN A 54 -2.52 -0.62 -6.59
CA GLN A 54 -3.37 -1.80 -6.45
C GLN A 54 -4.37 -1.90 -7.59
N VAL A 55 -4.98 -0.78 -7.99
CA VAL A 55 -5.93 -0.73 -9.11
C VAL A 55 -5.24 -1.14 -10.42
N ASP A 56 -4.03 -0.63 -10.64
CA ASP A 56 -3.22 -1.01 -11.81
C ASP A 56 -2.85 -2.50 -11.81
N THR A 57 -2.53 -3.04 -10.62
CA THR A 57 -2.20 -4.47 -10.45
C THR A 57 -3.40 -5.36 -10.77
N GLU A 58 -4.60 -4.98 -10.33
CA GLU A 58 -5.84 -5.68 -10.65
C GLU A 58 -6.16 -5.62 -12.14
N HIS A 59 -5.99 -4.44 -12.76
CA HIS A 59 -6.20 -4.27 -14.19
C HIS A 59 -5.25 -5.17 -15.01
N ASN A 60 -4.01 -5.29 -14.57
CA ASN A 60 -2.97 -6.06 -15.25
C ASN A 60 -2.93 -7.55 -14.85
N ALA A 61 -3.83 -8.03 -13.98
CA ALA A 61 -3.78 -9.40 -13.46
C ALA A 61 -3.78 -10.46 -14.56
N ARG A 62 -4.56 -10.26 -15.64
CA ARG A 62 -4.55 -11.16 -16.81
C ARG A 62 -3.22 -11.14 -17.56
N LEU A 63 -2.66 -9.95 -17.80
CA LEU A 63 -1.39 -9.81 -18.51
C LEU A 63 -0.22 -10.39 -17.70
N ARG A 64 -0.26 -10.28 -16.38
CA ARG A 64 0.66 -10.97 -15.47
C ARG A 64 0.64 -12.48 -15.75
N ASP A 65 -0.53 -13.09 -15.77
CA ASP A 65 -0.64 -14.55 -15.96
C ASP A 65 -0.14 -15.02 -17.35
N GLU A 66 -0.27 -14.16 -18.37
CA GLU A 66 0.17 -14.44 -19.74
C GLU A 66 1.67 -14.21 -19.97
N LEU A 67 2.26 -13.20 -19.32
CA LEU A 67 3.59 -12.68 -19.67
C LEU A 67 4.66 -12.99 -18.61
N MET A 68 4.27 -13.33 -17.38
CA MET A 68 5.20 -13.55 -16.27
C MET A 68 5.80 -14.95 -16.29
N SER A 69 6.66 -15.20 -17.29
CA SER A 69 7.25 -16.50 -17.61
C SER A 69 7.98 -17.19 -16.45
N LEU A 70 8.54 -16.41 -15.51
CA LEU A 70 9.26 -16.91 -14.35
C LEU A 70 8.38 -17.10 -13.10
N GLY A 71 7.12 -16.65 -13.14
CA GLY A 71 6.17 -16.75 -12.02
C GLY A 71 6.61 -16.03 -10.74
N ARG A 72 7.63 -15.15 -10.79
CA ARG A 72 8.22 -14.48 -9.63
C ARG A 72 8.13 -12.96 -9.76
N PRO A 73 7.46 -12.26 -8.83
CA PRO A 73 7.47 -10.80 -8.85
C PRO A 73 8.89 -10.32 -8.61
N ALA A 74 9.37 -9.41 -9.45
CA ALA A 74 10.66 -8.76 -9.29
C ALA A 74 10.42 -7.27 -9.06
N PRO A 75 11.01 -6.65 -8.02
CA PRO A 75 10.98 -5.21 -7.89
C PRO A 75 11.76 -4.60 -9.06
N LEU A 76 11.11 -3.72 -9.84
CA LEU A 76 11.74 -2.99 -10.94
C LEU A 76 12.52 -1.75 -10.46
N PHE A 77 12.61 -1.56 -9.15
CA PHE A 77 13.29 -0.44 -8.53
C PHE A 77 14.00 -0.89 -7.25
N THR A 78 15.01 -0.10 -6.86
CA THR A 78 15.66 -0.20 -5.56
C THR A 78 15.35 1.07 -4.78
N ILE A 79 15.02 0.95 -3.50
CA ILE A 79 14.92 2.09 -2.58
C ILE A 79 16.12 2.02 -1.65
N ASP A 80 16.94 3.06 -1.65
CA ASP A 80 18.00 3.23 -0.69
C ASP A 80 17.45 3.89 0.59
N PHE A 81 17.49 3.15 1.70
CA PHE A 81 17.07 3.61 3.02
C PHE A 81 18.25 3.99 3.92
N GLU A 82 19.50 3.82 3.47
CA GLU A 82 20.69 4.17 4.25
C GLU A 82 20.72 5.66 4.66
N PRO A 83 20.39 6.62 3.77
CA PRO A 83 20.36 8.04 4.15
C PRO A 83 19.29 8.38 5.21
N ALA A 84 18.27 7.53 5.38
CA ALA A 84 17.21 7.75 6.35
C ALA A 84 17.64 7.43 7.80
N GLY A 85 18.82 6.82 8.00
CA GLY A 85 19.38 6.55 9.33
C GLY A 85 18.48 5.68 10.22
N LEU A 86 17.63 4.85 9.61
CA LEU A 86 16.64 4.06 10.34
C LEU A 86 17.28 2.89 11.07
N SER A 87 16.90 2.70 12.34
CA SER A 87 17.28 1.47 13.06
C SER A 87 16.67 0.24 12.38
N ARG A 88 17.36 -0.91 12.48
CA ARG A 88 16.83 -2.19 11.99
C ARG A 88 15.43 -2.50 12.53
N ALA A 89 15.16 -2.17 13.80
CA ALA A 89 13.85 -2.37 14.42
C ALA A 89 12.78 -1.46 13.81
N THR A 90 13.11 -0.21 13.51
CA THR A 90 12.21 0.74 12.83
C THR A 90 11.89 0.27 11.41
N PHE A 91 12.91 -0.18 10.68
CA PHE A 91 12.75 -0.75 9.35
C PHE A 91 11.83 -1.97 9.38
N GLN A 92 12.09 -2.93 10.28
CA GLN A 92 11.26 -4.13 10.44
C GLN A 92 9.80 -3.74 10.69
N ARG A 93 9.53 -2.84 11.64
CA ARG A 93 8.16 -2.40 11.94
C ARG A 93 7.47 -1.72 10.77
N PHE A 94 8.20 -0.95 9.97
CA PHE A 94 7.65 -0.36 8.74
C PHE A 94 7.20 -1.43 7.75
N PHE A 95 8.03 -2.45 7.50
CA PHE A 95 7.65 -3.56 6.61
C PHE A 95 6.57 -4.47 7.23
N ASP A 96 6.55 -4.65 8.55
CA ASP A 96 5.48 -5.37 9.25
C ASP A 96 4.13 -4.66 9.09
N CYS A 97 4.11 -3.32 9.08
CA CYS A 97 2.90 -2.55 8.78
C CYS A 97 2.43 -2.71 7.33
N LEU A 98 3.32 -3.08 6.42
CA LEU A 98 3.01 -3.36 5.01
C LEU A 98 2.62 -4.84 4.77
N ALA A 99 2.91 -5.74 5.71
CA ALA A 99 2.59 -7.16 5.59
C ALA A 99 1.09 -7.42 5.29
N PRO A 100 0.09 -6.72 5.87
CA PRO A 100 -1.31 -6.91 5.48
C PRO A 100 -1.60 -6.61 3.99
N THR A 101 -0.81 -5.75 3.36
CA THR A 101 -0.90 -5.44 1.93
C THR A 101 -0.24 -6.53 1.06
N PHE A 102 0.81 -7.17 1.56
CA PHE A 102 1.64 -8.09 0.80
C PHE A 102 1.43 -9.58 1.14
N ASP A 103 0.85 -9.91 2.29
CA ASP A 103 0.55 -11.28 2.72
C ASP A 103 -0.48 -11.94 1.79
N HIS A 104 -1.31 -11.15 1.12
CA HIS A 104 -2.21 -11.62 0.05
C HIS A 104 -1.50 -11.91 -1.29
N MET A 105 -0.21 -11.54 -1.44
CA MET A 105 0.62 -11.92 -2.60
C MET A 105 1.28 -13.30 -2.46
N ASN A 106 1.13 -13.99 -1.32
CA ASN A 106 1.52 -15.39 -1.22
C ASN A 106 0.55 -16.24 -2.03
N ILE A 107 0.90 -16.44 -3.30
CA ILE A 107 0.39 -17.49 -4.17
C ILE A 107 0.41 -18.79 -3.35
N GLN A 108 -0.77 -19.24 -2.92
CA GLN A 108 -0.91 -20.60 -2.41
C GLN A 108 -0.56 -21.54 -3.57
N ARG A 109 0.41 -22.41 -3.31
CA ARG A 109 0.77 -23.51 -4.22
C ARG A 109 -0.35 -24.54 -4.28
#